data_AF-E4XRN1-F1
#
_entry.id   AF-E4XRN1-F1
#
_cell.length_a   1.000
_cell.length_b   1.000
_cell.length_c   1.000
_cell.angle_alpha   90.00
_cell.angle_beta   90.00
_cell.angle_gamma   90.00
#
_symmetry.space_group_name_H-M   'P 1'
#
loop_
_entity.id
_entity.type
_entity.pdbx_description
1 polymer ?
#
loop_
_entity_poly.entity_id
_entity_poly.type
_entity_poly.pdbx_seq_one_letter_code
_entity_poly.pdbx_strand_id
1 'polypeptide(L)'
;MENLGESEFLGDDGDEDIFAYNQLAFGRLRLDEDSHLPTPMYKHVQVRVTYKLEAKPSKHVAFLVEFDSVSRPFQTRFSALERFHRRMCRHYKELRDEIPFPKKRLRKNFDQAVIMKRTELIGLYFDHLLNGRDFKYRDSSTLKDFLIHDLRQKYRSALRSELFEQALNNLMPILDLLEILELVCADRVTALTLICLCNAKSGQVDTAKMFSQKTLQLITSNSKILSAKKYSSLISEAISVAGKVSSHTELNAYQVSSEMEDAGTPRSTISTTASYAEDF
;
A
#
# COMPACT_ATOMS: atom_id res chain seq x y z
N MET A 1 20.26 -1.74 36.54
CA MET A 1 19.16 -1.57 35.57
C MET A 1 19.82 -1.41 34.23
N GLU A 2 20.06 -2.54 33.58
CA GLU A 2 20.68 -2.65 32.27
C GLU A 2 19.64 -2.24 31.22
N ASN A 3 20.05 -1.34 30.33
CA ASN A 3 19.27 -0.97 29.16
C ASN A 3 19.71 -1.93 28.03
N LEU A 4 18.81 -2.83 27.66
CA LEU A 4 19.00 -3.85 26.65
C LEU A 4 18.95 -3.22 25.24
N GLY A 5 19.99 -3.52 24.46
CA GLY A 5 19.91 -3.75 23.01
C GLY A 5 19.48 -2.57 22.15
N GLU A 6 20.42 -1.69 21.81
CA GLU A 6 20.37 -0.98 20.53
C GLU A 6 20.42 -2.04 19.42
N SER A 7 19.30 -2.22 18.71
CA SER A 7 19.25 -3.08 17.54
C SER A 7 20.04 -2.44 16.40
N GLU A 8 21.25 -2.93 16.16
CA GLU A 8 22.06 -2.66 14.96
C GLU A 8 21.40 -3.28 13.70
N PHE A 9 20.14 -2.94 13.42
CA PHE A 9 19.38 -3.56 12.33
C PHE A 9 19.79 -3.05 10.94
N LEU A 10 20.64 -2.03 10.85
CA LEU A 10 21.09 -1.42 9.59
C LEU A 10 22.49 -0.79 9.79
N GLY A 11 23.55 -1.59 9.69
CA GLY A 11 24.92 -1.06 9.67
C GLY A 11 25.17 -0.25 8.40
N ASP A 12 25.77 0.95 8.55
CA ASP A 12 26.46 1.89 7.62
C ASP A 12 26.06 2.00 6.12
N ASP A 13 25.04 1.29 5.64
CA ASP A 13 24.47 1.32 4.28
C ASP A 13 23.33 2.36 4.14
N GLY A 14 23.25 3.29 5.10
CA GLY A 14 22.16 4.27 5.21
C GLY A 14 21.90 5.03 3.92
N ASP A 15 22.94 5.33 3.15
CA ASP A 15 22.86 6.11 1.92
C ASP A 15 22.18 5.37 0.75
N GLU A 16 22.38 4.06 0.62
CA GLU A 16 21.78 3.27 -0.47
C GLU A 16 20.28 3.06 -0.26
N ASP A 17 19.87 2.78 0.98
CA ASP A 17 18.44 2.67 1.33
C ASP A 17 17.72 4.00 1.15
N ILE A 18 18.35 5.10 1.58
CA ILE A 18 17.84 6.46 1.37
C ILE A 18 17.73 6.75 -0.14
N PHE A 19 18.68 6.28 -0.95
CA PHE A 19 18.64 6.45 -2.39
C PHE A 19 17.47 5.68 -3.03
N ALA A 20 17.31 4.39 -2.73
CA ALA A 20 16.20 3.56 -3.22
C ALA A 20 14.85 4.16 -2.81
N TYR A 21 14.76 4.60 -1.55
CA TYR A 21 13.59 5.25 -0.99
C TYR A 21 13.26 6.56 -1.72
N ASN A 22 14.25 7.39 -2.01
CA ASN A 22 14.07 8.62 -2.76
C ASN A 22 13.65 8.37 -4.22
N GLN A 23 14.22 7.35 -4.86
CA GLN A 23 13.87 6.94 -6.23
C GLN A 23 12.42 6.47 -6.32
N LEU A 24 11.97 5.63 -5.38
CA LEU A 24 10.61 5.09 -5.34
C LEU A 24 9.58 6.14 -4.91
N ALA A 25 9.89 6.96 -3.90
CA ALA A 25 8.97 7.92 -3.34
C ALA A 25 8.87 9.22 -4.16
N PHE A 26 9.99 9.70 -4.72
CA PHE A 26 10.09 11.04 -5.33
C PHE A 26 10.65 11.05 -6.75
N GLY A 27 11.13 9.91 -7.25
CA GLY A 27 11.66 9.81 -8.61
C GLY A 27 10.63 10.10 -9.70
N ARG A 28 11.11 10.33 -10.92
CA ARG A 28 10.30 10.57 -12.13
C ARG A 28 9.54 9.33 -12.63
N LEU A 29 9.38 8.30 -11.79
CA LEU A 29 8.60 7.08 -12.03
C LEU A 29 7.08 7.35 -11.99
N ARG A 30 6.64 8.49 -12.55
CA ARG A 30 5.24 8.72 -12.90
C ARG A 30 5.00 8.02 -14.21
N LEU A 31 4.12 7.02 -14.18
CA LEU A 31 3.85 6.18 -15.32
C LEU A 31 2.44 6.49 -15.80
N ASP A 32 2.40 7.34 -16.83
CA ASP A 32 1.21 7.53 -17.64
C ASP A 32 1.00 6.33 -18.58
N GLU A 33 -0.28 6.19 -18.91
CA GLU A 33 -0.94 5.42 -19.97
C GLU A 33 -1.25 3.93 -19.74
N ASP A 34 -2.55 3.70 -19.95
CA ASP A 34 -3.33 2.48 -19.80
C ASP A 34 -2.76 1.38 -20.70
N SER A 35 -2.34 0.27 -20.10
CA SER A 35 -2.02 -0.96 -20.84
C SER A 35 -3.24 -1.87 -20.81
N HIS A 36 -4.05 -1.83 -21.87
CA HIS A 36 -5.17 -2.76 -22.03
C HIS A 36 -4.65 -4.15 -22.34
N LEU A 37 -4.68 -5.02 -21.34
CA LEU A 37 -4.53 -6.46 -21.53
C LEU A 37 -5.91 -7.12 -21.59
N PRO A 38 -6.03 -8.24 -22.32
CA PRO A 38 -7.29 -8.97 -22.41
C PRO A 38 -7.78 -9.43 -21.04
N THR A 39 -9.07 -9.24 -20.81
CA THR A 39 -9.80 -9.34 -19.55
C THR A 39 -9.95 -10.81 -19.09
N PRO A 40 -9.28 -11.27 -18.01
CA PRO A 40 -9.84 -12.34 -17.20
C PRO A 40 -11.16 -11.86 -16.55
N MET A 41 -12.05 -12.78 -16.14
CA MET A 41 -13.16 -12.40 -15.26
C MET A 41 -12.58 -11.89 -13.94
N TYR A 42 -12.56 -10.57 -13.76
CA TYR A 42 -12.15 -9.95 -12.50
C TYR A 42 -13.18 -10.20 -11.41
N LYS A 43 -12.72 -10.21 -10.16
CA LYS A 43 -13.63 -10.31 -9.00
C LYS A 43 -14.58 -9.12 -9.01
N HIS A 44 -15.86 -9.41 -8.78
CA HIS A 44 -16.87 -8.39 -8.53
C HIS A 44 -16.54 -7.63 -7.24
N VAL A 45 -16.43 -6.31 -7.34
CA VAL A 45 -16.12 -5.40 -6.24
C VAL A 45 -17.43 -4.92 -5.62
N GLN A 46 -17.62 -5.12 -4.32
CA GLN A 46 -18.83 -4.64 -3.64
C GLN A 46 -18.73 -3.13 -3.42
N VAL A 47 -19.70 -2.36 -3.90
CA VAL A 47 -19.72 -0.92 -3.70
C VAL A 47 -20.80 -0.53 -2.70
N ARG A 48 -20.40 0.12 -1.61
CA ARG A 48 -21.33 0.78 -0.69
C ARG A 48 -20.99 2.26 -0.59
N VAL A 49 -22.01 3.11 -0.73
CA VAL A 49 -21.85 4.55 -0.56
C VAL A 49 -22.73 5.02 0.57
N THR A 50 -22.11 5.71 1.53
CA THR A 50 -22.81 6.42 2.60
C THR A 50 -22.42 7.90 2.55
N TYR A 51 -23.00 8.70 3.43
CA TYR A 51 -22.66 10.12 3.52
C TYR A 51 -22.64 10.58 4.97
N LYS A 52 -21.86 11.63 5.22
CA LYS A 52 -21.90 12.40 6.47
C LYS A 52 -21.96 13.90 6.17
N LEU A 53 -22.59 14.63 7.08
CA LEU A 53 -22.57 16.09 7.09
C LEU A 53 -21.37 16.55 7.90
N GLU A 54 -20.41 17.18 7.24
CA GLU A 54 -19.26 17.79 7.90
C GLU A 54 -19.51 19.28 8.10
N ALA A 55 -19.40 19.75 9.35
CA ALA A 55 -19.63 21.14 9.70
C ALA A 55 -18.37 22.02 9.56
N LYS A 56 -17.18 21.42 9.65
CA LYS A 56 -15.87 22.11 9.61
C LYS A 56 -15.05 21.65 8.39
N PRO A 57 -14.25 22.52 7.74
CA PRO A 57 -14.14 23.97 7.96
C PRO A 57 -15.37 24.75 7.45
N SER A 58 -16.23 24.11 6.66
CA SER A 58 -17.50 24.66 6.17
C SER A 58 -18.52 23.55 6.01
N LYS A 59 -19.82 23.83 6.22
CA LYS A 59 -20.88 22.84 6.05
C LYS A 59 -20.85 22.22 4.65
N HIS A 60 -20.62 20.92 4.56
CA HIS A 60 -20.64 20.19 3.29
C HIS A 60 -21.04 18.72 3.49
N VAL A 61 -21.42 18.08 2.39
CA VAL A 61 -21.69 16.64 2.36
C VAL A 61 -20.40 15.93 1.94
N ALA A 62 -19.92 15.02 2.77
CA ALA A 62 -18.85 14.09 2.42
C ALA A 62 -19.47 12.73 2.11
N PHE A 63 -19.13 12.17 0.95
CA PHE A 63 -19.50 10.82 0.56
C PHE A 63 -18.38 9.87 0.96
N LEU A 64 -18.77 8.73 1.52
CA LEU A 64 -17.87 7.66 1.94
C LEU A 64 -18.15 6.47 1.05
N VAL A 65 -17.15 6.02 0.30
CA VAL A 65 -17.26 4.91 -0.66
C VAL A 65 -16.42 3.74 -0.16
N GLU A 66 -17.05 2.61 0.05
CA GLU A 66 -16.44 1.35 0.44
C GLU A 66 -16.47 0.41 -0.77
N PHE A 67 -15.33 -0.23 -1.07
CA PHE A 67 -15.14 -1.14 -2.22
C PHE A 67 -15.08 -2.62 -1.81
N ASP A 68 -15.13 -2.90 -0.50
CA ASP A 68 -15.39 -4.20 0.08
C ASP A 68 -15.84 -3.96 1.54
N SER A 69 -16.46 -4.96 2.16
CA SER A 69 -16.82 -5.00 3.58
C SER A 69 -15.66 -4.72 4.54
N VAL A 70 -14.42 -5.04 4.12
CA VAL A 70 -13.19 -4.82 4.89
C VAL A 70 -12.42 -3.56 4.45
N SER A 71 -12.92 -2.85 3.44
CA SER A 71 -12.22 -1.70 2.87
C SER A 71 -12.35 -0.47 3.77
N ARG A 72 -11.28 0.31 3.87
CA ARG A 72 -11.36 1.65 4.46
C ARG A 72 -12.14 2.58 3.53
N PRO A 73 -13.10 3.37 4.04
CA PRO A 73 -13.90 4.23 3.18
C PRO A 73 -13.07 5.31 2.48
N PHE A 74 -13.17 5.38 1.16
CA PHE A 74 -12.70 6.52 0.37
C PHE A 74 -13.64 7.70 0.57
N GLN A 75 -13.13 8.77 1.16
CA GLN A 75 -13.91 9.99 1.40
C GLN A 75 -13.75 10.98 0.24
N THR A 76 -14.88 11.49 -0.28
CA THR A 76 -14.87 12.50 -1.35
C THR A 76 -16.04 13.48 -1.23
N ARG A 77 -16.01 14.54 -2.04
CA ARG A 77 -17.07 15.55 -2.14
C ARG A 77 -17.68 15.52 -3.53
N PHE A 78 -18.94 15.96 -3.65
CA PHE A 78 -19.63 16.02 -4.94
C PHE A 78 -18.83 16.79 -6.01
N SER A 79 -18.22 17.92 -5.66
CA SER A 79 -17.42 18.71 -6.60
C SER A 79 -16.14 18.00 -7.07
N ALA A 80 -15.56 17.14 -6.25
CA ALA A 80 -14.43 16.31 -6.64
C ALA A 80 -14.89 15.19 -7.59
N LEU A 81 -16.00 14.51 -7.27
CA LEU A 81 -16.63 13.52 -8.15
C LEU A 81 -17.03 14.11 -9.51
N GLU A 82 -17.62 15.31 -9.54
CA GLU A 82 -17.99 15.99 -10.79
C GLU A 82 -16.76 16.34 -11.65
N ARG A 83 -15.64 16.73 -11.02
CA ARG A 83 -14.38 16.96 -11.72
C ARG A 83 -13.79 15.64 -12.26
N PHE A 84 -13.85 14.58 -11.45
CA PHE A 84 -13.42 13.25 -11.84
C PHE A 84 -14.23 12.71 -13.02
N HIS A 85 -15.56 12.71 -12.93
CA HIS A 85 -16.45 12.30 -14.01
C HIS A 85 -16.16 13.06 -15.32
N ARG A 86 -15.99 14.39 -15.25
CA ARG A 86 -15.62 15.18 -16.43
C ARG A 86 -14.26 14.79 -17.02
N ARG A 87 -13.28 14.36 -16.21
CA ARG A 87 -12.00 13.84 -16.69
C ARG A 87 -12.18 12.48 -17.35
N MET A 88 -12.89 11.56 -16.69
CA MET A 88 -13.22 10.26 -17.27
C MET A 88 -13.88 10.41 -18.64
N CYS A 89 -14.88 11.28 -18.77
CA CYS A 89 -15.58 11.49 -20.04
C CYS A 89 -14.76 12.21 -21.12
N ARG A 90 -13.57 12.75 -20.81
CA ARG A 90 -12.64 13.24 -21.84
C ARG A 90 -11.85 12.10 -22.46
N HIS A 91 -11.48 11.10 -21.65
CA HIS A 91 -10.72 9.93 -22.08
C HIS A 91 -11.64 8.85 -22.66
N TYR A 92 -12.82 8.67 -22.07
CA TYR A 92 -13.84 7.69 -22.46
C TYR A 92 -15.16 8.41 -22.74
N LYS A 93 -15.39 8.81 -23.99
CA LYS A 93 -16.54 9.66 -24.37
C LYS A 93 -17.87 8.92 -24.16
N GLU A 94 -17.88 7.63 -24.41
CA GLU A 94 -19.00 6.70 -24.29
C GLU A 94 -19.56 6.61 -22.86
N LEU A 95 -18.74 6.87 -21.85
CA LEU A 95 -19.16 6.80 -20.44
C LEU A 95 -20.33 7.75 -20.12
N ARG A 96 -20.49 8.85 -20.87
CA ARG A 96 -21.62 9.78 -20.69
C ARG A 96 -22.96 9.15 -21.02
N ASP A 97 -22.97 8.25 -21.99
CA ASP A 97 -24.18 7.62 -22.52
C ASP A 97 -24.47 6.31 -21.78
N GLU A 98 -23.43 5.66 -21.24
CA GLU A 98 -23.54 4.40 -20.50
C GLU A 98 -24.14 4.56 -19.09
N ILE A 99 -23.83 5.66 -18.38
CA ILE A 99 -24.25 5.80 -16.97
C ILE A 99 -24.72 7.20 -16.59
N PRO A 100 -25.91 7.35 -15.96
CA PRO A 100 -26.35 8.63 -15.43
C PRO A 100 -25.45 9.13 -14.30
N PHE A 101 -24.92 10.35 -14.45
CA PHE A 101 -24.21 11.05 -13.38
C PHE A 101 -25.09 12.13 -12.72
N PRO A 102 -25.11 12.24 -11.38
CA PRO A 102 -25.96 13.21 -10.68
C PRO A 102 -25.65 14.65 -11.06
N LYS A 103 -26.68 15.43 -11.37
CA LYS A 103 -26.53 16.86 -11.72
C LYS A 103 -26.24 17.73 -10.50
N LYS A 104 -25.40 18.75 -10.70
CA LYS A 104 -25.16 19.79 -9.70
C LYS A 104 -26.45 20.57 -9.44
N ARG A 105 -26.73 20.83 -8.15
CA ARG A 105 -27.84 21.68 -7.72
C ARG A 105 -27.29 22.91 -7.01
N LEU A 106 -27.89 24.06 -7.25
CA LEU A 106 -27.49 25.32 -6.59
C LEU A 106 -28.26 25.59 -5.29
N ARG A 107 -29.44 24.97 -5.14
CA ARG A 107 -30.32 25.11 -3.97
C ARG A 107 -30.67 23.74 -3.39
N LYS A 108 -31.04 23.69 -2.10
CA LYS A 108 -31.44 22.46 -1.39
C LYS A 108 -30.39 21.33 -1.43
N ASN A 109 -29.11 21.69 -1.36
CA ASN A 109 -28.01 20.69 -1.39
C ASN A 109 -27.90 19.87 -0.10
N PHE A 110 -28.53 20.32 0.98
CA PHE A 110 -28.59 19.62 2.27
C PHE A 110 -29.92 18.92 2.52
N ASP A 111 -30.81 18.92 1.52
CA ASP A 111 -32.06 18.18 1.58
C ASP A 111 -31.76 16.67 1.57
N GLN A 112 -32.33 15.95 2.53
CA GLN A 112 -32.02 14.53 2.75
C GLN A 112 -32.38 13.67 1.53
N ALA A 113 -33.52 13.91 0.89
CA ALA A 113 -33.93 13.16 -0.29
C ALA A 113 -32.96 13.41 -1.46
N VAL A 114 -32.45 14.64 -1.58
CA VAL A 114 -31.44 15.00 -2.58
C VAL A 114 -30.10 14.31 -2.31
N ILE A 115 -29.67 14.28 -1.04
CA ILE A 115 -28.43 13.61 -0.66
C ILE A 115 -28.56 12.11 -0.91
N MET A 116 -29.65 11.47 -0.46
CA MET A 116 -29.90 10.05 -0.66
C MET A 116 -29.91 9.67 -2.14
N LYS A 117 -30.59 10.44 -2.99
CA LYS A 117 -30.59 10.15 -4.44
C LYS A 117 -29.21 10.29 -5.06
N ARG A 118 -28.40 11.25 -4.59
CA ARG A 118 -27.00 11.38 -5.02
C ARG A 118 -26.16 10.21 -4.56
N THR A 119 -26.30 9.79 -3.31
CA THR A 119 -25.60 8.63 -2.74
C THR A 119 -25.86 7.37 -3.56
N GLU A 120 -27.12 7.10 -3.91
CA GLU A 120 -27.52 5.98 -4.76
C GLU A 120 -26.85 6.05 -6.15
N LEU A 121 -26.94 7.22 -6.82
CA LEU A 121 -26.34 7.40 -8.14
C LEU A 121 -24.81 7.32 -8.12
N ILE A 122 -24.15 7.75 -7.05
CA ILE A 122 -22.70 7.57 -6.88
C ILE A 122 -22.36 6.10 -6.71
N GLY A 123 -23.17 5.34 -5.98
CA GLY A 123 -23.02 3.88 -5.85
C GLY A 123 -23.09 3.18 -7.20
N LEU A 124 -24.16 3.45 -7.96
CA LEU A 124 -24.30 2.93 -9.33
C LEU A 124 -23.13 3.35 -10.23
N TYR A 125 -22.65 4.59 -10.09
CA TYR A 125 -21.53 5.09 -10.87
C TYR A 125 -20.25 4.28 -10.62
N PHE A 126 -19.86 4.08 -9.36
CA PHE A 126 -18.70 3.27 -9.05
C PHE A 126 -18.89 1.79 -9.39
N ASP A 127 -20.09 1.24 -9.18
CA ASP A 127 -20.40 -0.13 -9.57
C ASP A 127 -20.15 -0.34 -11.07
N HIS A 128 -20.62 0.56 -11.94
CA HIS A 128 -20.35 0.49 -13.38
C HIS A 128 -18.88 0.63 -13.73
N LEU A 129 -18.14 1.55 -13.09
CA LEU A 129 -16.71 1.72 -13.37
C LEU A 129 -15.89 0.48 -12.98
N LEU A 130 -16.32 -0.27 -11.97
CA LEU A 130 -15.55 -1.37 -11.37
C LEU A 130 -15.98 -2.77 -11.82
N ASN A 131 -17.27 -2.93 -12.11
CA ASN A 131 -17.92 -4.20 -12.43
C ASN A 131 -18.57 -4.20 -13.83
N GLY A 132 -18.47 -3.09 -14.56
CA GLY A 132 -18.89 -3.01 -15.95
C GLY A 132 -18.14 -3.99 -16.84
N ARG A 133 -18.66 -4.21 -18.06
CA ARG A 133 -18.07 -5.16 -19.02
C ARG A 133 -16.65 -4.78 -19.45
N ASP A 134 -16.35 -3.49 -19.43
CA ASP A 134 -15.07 -2.95 -19.86
C ASP A 134 -14.18 -2.61 -18.67
N PHE A 135 -13.15 -3.43 -18.44
CA PHE A 135 -12.15 -3.19 -17.40
C PHE A 135 -11.33 -1.90 -17.60
N LYS A 136 -11.42 -1.28 -18.78
CA LYS A 136 -10.73 -0.03 -19.12
C LYS A 136 -11.00 1.10 -18.11
N TYR A 137 -12.19 1.15 -17.51
CA TYR A 137 -12.52 2.15 -16.50
C TYR A 137 -11.83 1.88 -15.16
N ARG A 138 -11.89 0.62 -14.72
CA ARG A 138 -11.28 0.14 -13.46
C ARG A 138 -9.76 0.32 -13.47
N ASP A 139 -9.11 0.02 -14.59
CA ASP A 139 -7.66 0.21 -14.72
C ASP A 139 -7.24 1.61 -15.21
N SER A 140 -8.18 2.53 -15.40
CA SER A 140 -7.83 3.87 -15.87
C SER A 140 -6.92 4.60 -14.89
N SER A 141 -5.89 5.25 -15.42
CA SER A 141 -5.06 6.20 -14.67
C SER A 141 -5.89 7.27 -13.96
N THR A 142 -6.97 7.73 -14.59
CA THR A 142 -7.87 8.76 -14.04
C THR A 142 -8.61 8.28 -12.78
N LEU A 143 -9.07 7.02 -12.74
CA LEU A 143 -9.69 6.44 -11.54
C LEU A 143 -8.65 6.25 -10.43
N LYS A 144 -7.50 5.63 -10.75
CA LYS A 144 -6.40 5.45 -9.79
C LYS A 144 -6.05 6.78 -9.14
N ASP A 145 -5.75 7.79 -9.95
CA ASP A 145 -5.43 9.13 -9.47
C ASP A 145 -6.51 9.72 -8.57
N PHE A 146 -7.79 9.59 -8.94
CA PHE A 146 -8.88 10.11 -8.12
C PHE A 146 -8.94 9.48 -6.74
N LEU A 147 -8.66 8.18 -6.64
CA LEU A 147 -8.75 7.44 -5.39
C LEU A 147 -7.52 7.64 -4.50
N ILE A 148 -6.30 7.68 -5.06
CA ILE A 148 -5.06 7.63 -4.26
C ILE A 148 -4.21 8.90 -4.28
N HIS A 149 -4.59 9.95 -5.02
CA HIS A 149 -3.75 11.16 -5.12
C HIS A 149 -3.43 11.82 -3.77
N ASP A 150 -4.41 11.96 -2.88
CA ASP A 150 -4.21 12.60 -1.57
C ASP A 150 -3.30 11.75 -0.67
N LEU A 151 -3.54 10.43 -0.63
CA LEU A 151 -2.69 9.47 0.10
C LEU A 151 -1.26 9.50 -0.42
N ARG A 152 -1.08 9.61 -1.75
CA ARG A 152 0.24 9.77 -2.38
C ARG A 152 0.97 11.02 -1.91
N GLN A 153 0.30 12.14 -1.77
CA GLN A 153 0.93 13.36 -1.26
C GLN A 153 1.31 13.22 0.22
N LYS A 154 0.42 12.62 1.02
CA LYS A 154 0.62 12.44 2.46
C LYS A 154 1.76 11.48 2.77
N TYR A 155 1.80 10.30 2.17
CA TYR A 155 2.93 9.40 2.39
C TYR A 155 4.21 10.06 1.93
N ARG A 156 4.25 10.70 0.74
CA ARG A 156 5.45 11.39 0.26
C ARG A 156 5.94 12.44 1.25
N SER A 157 5.05 13.25 1.80
CA SER A 157 5.40 14.24 2.81
C SER A 157 5.95 13.62 4.08
N ALA A 158 5.33 12.55 4.57
CA ALA A 158 5.79 11.80 5.74
C ALA A 158 7.16 11.18 5.50
N LEU A 159 7.36 10.56 4.33
CA LEU A 159 8.61 9.95 3.91
C LEU A 159 9.75 10.98 3.85
N ARG A 160 9.52 12.21 3.35
CA ARG A 160 10.53 13.30 3.34
C ARG A 160 10.96 13.74 4.75
N SER A 161 10.09 13.51 5.73
CA SER A 161 10.32 13.89 7.12
C SER A 161 10.74 12.68 7.96
N GLU A 162 11.05 11.54 7.31
CA GLU A 162 11.42 10.27 7.94
C GLU A 162 10.36 9.73 8.93
N LEU A 163 9.10 10.13 8.75
CA LEU A 163 7.98 9.69 9.58
C LEU A 163 7.40 8.38 9.03
N PHE A 164 8.15 7.27 9.18
CA PHE A 164 7.83 5.98 8.56
C PHE A 164 6.45 5.43 8.96
N GLU A 165 6.06 5.51 10.24
CA GLU A 165 4.73 5.09 10.69
C GLU A 165 3.61 5.93 10.05
N GLN A 166 3.81 7.24 9.93
CA GLN A 166 2.83 8.10 9.27
C GLN A 166 2.74 7.80 7.77
N ALA A 167 3.85 7.44 7.14
CA ALA A 167 3.84 7.00 5.76
C ALA A 167 3.09 5.68 5.59
N LEU A 168 3.33 4.69 6.47
CA LEU A 168 2.61 3.41 6.50
C LEU A 168 1.09 3.61 6.62
N ASN A 169 0.65 4.54 7.48
CA ASN A 169 -0.77 4.89 7.63
C ASN A 169 -1.44 5.37 6.34
N ASN A 170 -0.64 5.89 5.38
CA ASN A 170 -1.12 6.35 4.08
C ASN A 170 -0.84 5.35 2.94
N LEU A 171 0.23 4.54 3.03
CA LEU A 171 0.56 3.50 2.06
C LEU A 171 -0.36 2.29 2.15
N MET A 172 -0.68 1.83 3.37
CA MET A 172 -1.54 0.67 3.57
C MET A 172 -2.93 0.83 2.92
N PRO A 173 -3.66 1.97 3.06
CA PRO A 173 -4.94 2.13 2.38
C PRO A 173 -4.82 2.20 0.85
N ILE A 174 -3.68 2.67 0.31
CA ILE A 174 -3.41 2.59 -1.13
C ILE A 174 -3.29 1.13 -1.54
N LEU A 175 -2.49 0.34 -0.82
CA LEU A 175 -2.32 -1.07 -1.11
C LEU A 175 -3.68 -1.79 -1.07
N ASP A 176 -4.40 -1.71 0.05
CA ASP A 176 -5.71 -2.36 0.23
C ASP A 176 -6.64 -2.08 -0.96
N LEU A 177 -6.73 -0.81 -1.36
CA LEU A 177 -7.57 -0.41 -2.49
C LEU A 177 -7.09 -1.03 -3.80
N LEU A 178 -5.79 -0.99 -4.11
CA LEU A 178 -5.26 -1.56 -5.35
C LEU A 178 -5.38 -3.09 -5.39
N GLU A 179 -5.34 -3.76 -4.23
CA GLU A 179 -5.59 -5.21 -4.13
C GLU A 179 -7.07 -5.55 -4.33
N ILE A 180 -7.98 -4.81 -3.69
CA ILE A 180 -9.44 -4.96 -3.89
C ILE A 180 -9.81 -4.76 -5.36
N LEU A 181 -9.17 -3.77 -6.00
CA LEU A 181 -9.37 -3.49 -7.41
C LEU A 181 -8.57 -4.42 -8.33
N GLU A 182 -7.82 -5.39 -7.80
CA GLU A 182 -6.98 -6.35 -8.55
C GLU A 182 -6.06 -5.67 -9.58
N LEU A 183 -5.59 -4.46 -9.27
CA LEU A 183 -4.80 -3.65 -10.18
C LEU A 183 -3.33 -4.09 -10.14
N VAL A 184 -2.81 -4.44 -11.30
CA VAL A 184 -1.38 -4.67 -11.51
C VAL A 184 -0.80 -3.40 -12.11
N CYS A 185 -0.27 -2.55 -11.24
CA CYS A 185 0.23 -1.24 -11.65
C CYS A 185 1.44 -0.83 -10.82
N ALA A 186 2.13 0.21 -11.31
CA ALA A 186 3.30 0.78 -10.65
C ALA A 186 3.00 1.23 -9.22
N ASP A 187 1.87 1.88 -8.97
CA ASP A 187 1.50 2.32 -7.63
C ASP A 187 1.40 1.14 -6.64
N ARG A 188 0.98 -0.05 -7.08
CA ARG A 188 0.91 -1.25 -6.22
C ARG A 188 2.30 -1.79 -5.91
N VAL A 189 3.17 -1.87 -6.91
CA VAL A 189 4.58 -2.26 -6.72
C VAL A 189 5.25 -1.29 -5.76
N THR A 190 5.16 0.02 -6.03
CA THR A 190 5.71 1.08 -5.18
C THR A 190 5.16 1.02 -3.75
N ALA A 191 3.86 0.81 -3.57
CA ALA A 191 3.26 0.69 -2.24
C ALA A 191 3.85 -0.50 -1.46
N LEU A 192 3.89 -1.69 -2.07
CA LEU A 192 4.47 -2.89 -1.43
C LEU A 192 5.94 -2.68 -1.04
N THR A 193 6.75 -2.13 -1.97
CA THR A 193 8.18 -1.89 -1.72
C THR A 193 8.41 -0.83 -0.65
N LEU A 194 7.64 0.27 -0.65
CA LEU A 194 7.78 1.31 0.38
C LEU A 194 7.25 0.83 1.74
N ILE A 195 6.20 0.01 1.79
CA ILE A 195 5.73 -0.61 3.04
C ILE A 195 6.81 -1.53 3.60
N CYS A 196 7.45 -2.34 2.74
CA CYS A 196 8.60 -3.17 3.11
C CYS A 196 9.71 -2.33 3.76
N LEU A 197 10.17 -1.26 3.09
CA LEU A 197 11.21 -0.37 3.60
C LEU A 197 10.82 0.33 4.91
N CYS A 198 9.60 0.88 4.99
CA CYS A 198 9.15 1.58 6.19
C CYS A 198 9.08 0.64 7.40
N ASN A 199 8.66 -0.61 7.21
CA ASN A 199 8.66 -1.61 8.29
C ASN A 199 10.09 -1.98 8.70
N ALA A 200 11.01 -2.17 7.74
CA ALA A 200 12.42 -2.44 8.04
C ALA A 200 13.04 -1.28 8.85
N LYS A 201 12.82 -0.02 8.44
CA LYS A 201 13.30 1.17 9.15
C LYS A 201 12.63 1.37 10.52
N SER A 202 11.43 0.82 10.73
CA SER A 202 10.73 0.86 12.02
C SER A 202 11.05 -0.34 12.92
N GLY A 203 12.02 -1.19 12.55
CA GLY A 203 12.39 -2.40 13.30
C GLY A 203 11.37 -3.55 13.22
N GLN A 204 10.37 -3.47 12.35
CA GLN A 204 9.33 -4.50 12.18
C GLN A 204 9.76 -5.53 11.14
N VAL A 205 10.74 -6.36 11.51
CA VAL A 205 11.46 -7.27 10.60
C VAL A 205 10.53 -8.29 9.91
N ASP A 206 9.68 -8.98 10.67
CA ASP A 206 8.78 -10.00 10.12
C ASP A 206 7.78 -9.41 9.12
N THR A 207 7.23 -8.24 9.45
CA THR A 207 6.33 -7.50 8.57
C THR A 207 7.06 -7.05 7.31
N ALA A 208 8.30 -6.56 7.43
CA ALA A 208 9.12 -6.18 6.28
C ALA A 208 9.37 -7.38 5.35
N LYS A 209 9.71 -8.55 5.90
CA LYS A 209 9.89 -9.81 5.15
C LYS A 209 8.59 -10.28 4.47
N MET A 210 7.45 -10.17 5.14
CA MET A 210 6.16 -10.48 4.52
C MET A 210 5.91 -9.61 3.28
N PHE A 211 6.19 -8.30 3.38
CA PHE A 211 5.99 -7.38 2.26
C PHE A 211 7.06 -7.50 1.17
N SER A 212 8.29 -7.90 1.49
CA SER A 212 9.31 -8.23 0.49
C SER A 212 8.84 -9.43 -0.36
N GLN A 213 8.34 -10.49 0.28
CA GLN A 213 7.80 -11.67 -0.40
C GLN A 213 6.59 -11.31 -1.26
N LYS A 214 5.64 -10.51 -0.74
CA LYS A 214 4.50 -10.02 -1.52
C LYS A 214 4.93 -9.20 -2.74
N THR A 215 5.96 -8.37 -2.60
CA THR A 215 6.52 -7.58 -3.71
C THR A 215 7.04 -8.51 -4.82
N LEU A 216 7.90 -9.47 -4.46
CA LEU A 216 8.48 -10.42 -5.40
C LEU A 216 7.42 -11.31 -6.05
N GLN A 217 6.42 -11.76 -5.27
CA GLN A 217 5.31 -12.55 -5.78
C GLN A 217 4.49 -11.76 -6.82
N LEU A 218 4.13 -10.50 -6.53
CA LEU A 218 3.40 -9.65 -7.48
C LEU A 218 4.18 -9.51 -8.80
N ILE A 219 5.49 -9.24 -8.71
CA ILE A 219 6.36 -9.05 -9.87
C ILE A 219 6.46 -10.34 -10.70
N THR A 220 6.76 -11.47 -10.06
CA THR A 220 6.93 -12.75 -10.74
C THR A 220 5.63 -13.23 -11.38
N SER A 221 4.51 -13.19 -10.65
CA SER A 221 3.20 -13.61 -11.15
C SER A 221 2.69 -12.73 -12.30
N ASN A 222 3.16 -11.48 -12.40
CA ASN A 222 2.74 -10.53 -13.44
C ASN A 222 3.89 -10.07 -14.35
N SER A 223 4.92 -10.90 -14.50
CA SER A 223 6.11 -10.59 -15.29
C SER A 223 5.80 -10.16 -16.73
N LYS A 224 4.77 -10.71 -17.36
CA LYS A 224 4.32 -10.29 -18.71
C LYS A 224 3.92 -8.81 -18.77
N ILE A 225 3.29 -8.29 -17.72
CA ILE A 225 2.81 -6.91 -17.64
C ILE A 225 3.95 -5.99 -17.21
N LEU A 226 4.67 -6.42 -16.17
CA LEU A 226 5.67 -5.61 -15.49
C LEU A 226 7.05 -5.64 -16.17
N SER A 227 7.28 -6.53 -17.14
CA SER A 227 8.50 -6.53 -17.97
C SER A 227 8.52 -5.43 -19.04
N ALA A 228 7.42 -4.70 -19.23
CA ALA A 228 7.40 -3.59 -20.17
C ALA A 228 8.50 -2.57 -19.82
N LYS A 229 9.23 -2.08 -20.84
CA LYS A 229 10.39 -1.18 -20.66
C LYS A 229 10.08 0.04 -19.78
N LYS A 230 8.84 0.52 -19.78
CA LYS A 230 8.39 1.64 -18.93
C LYS A 230 8.48 1.35 -17.43
N TYR A 231 8.44 0.09 -17.01
CA TYR A 231 8.52 -0.33 -15.62
C TYR A 231 9.93 -0.81 -15.20
N SER A 232 10.90 -0.92 -16.13
CA SER A 232 12.15 -1.63 -15.85
C SER A 232 12.94 -1.06 -14.67
N SER A 233 13.05 0.26 -14.56
CA SER A 233 13.74 0.91 -13.45
C SER A 233 13.03 0.69 -12.11
N LEU A 234 11.70 0.83 -12.08
CA LEU A 234 10.90 0.56 -10.88
C LEU A 234 11.04 -0.89 -10.43
N ILE A 235 10.94 -1.83 -11.37
CA ILE A 235 10.99 -3.26 -11.07
C ILE A 235 12.38 -3.68 -10.62
N SER A 236 13.44 -3.18 -11.25
CA SER A 236 14.81 -3.42 -10.80
C SER A 236 15.03 -2.94 -9.37
N GLU A 237 14.56 -1.73 -9.04
CA GLU A 237 14.67 -1.16 -7.70
C GLU A 237 13.86 -1.97 -6.68
N ALA A 238 12.61 -2.31 -7.02
CA ALA A 238 11.74 -3.10 -6.16
C ALA A 238 12.29 -4.50 -5.86
N ILE A 239 12.89 -5.17 -6.86
CA ILE A 239 13.55 -6.47 -6.67
C ILE A 239 14.78 -6.32 -5.78
N SER A 240 15.61 -5.30 -6.03
CA SER A 240 16.81 -5.03 -5.22
C SER A 240 16.45 -4.84 -3.75
N VAL A 241 15.50 -3.95 -3.47
CA VAL A 241 15.02 -3.66 -2.11
C VAL A 241 14.43 -4.91 -1.45
N ALA A 242 13.52 -5.62 -2.14
CA ALA A 242 12.90 -6.81 -1.57
C ALA A 242 13.92 -7.93 -1.32
N GLY A 243 14.93 -8.06 -2.19
CA GLY A 243 16.04 -9.00 -2.02
C GLY A 243 16.84 -8.71 -0.75
N LYS A 244 17.30 -7.46 -0.58
CA LYS A 244 18.07 -7.02 0.60
C LYS A 244 17.32 -7.28 1.91
N VAL A 245 16.06 -6.85 2.01
CA VAL A 245 15.25 -7.06 3.23
C VAL A 245 15.07 -8.55 3.55
N SER A 246 14.95 -9.39 2.52
CA SER A 246 14.81 -10.84 2.71
C SER A 246 16.11 -11.49 3.20
N SER A 247 17.27 -11.09 2.67
CA SER A 247 18.58 -11.66 3.04
C SER A 247 19.06 -11.23 4.43
N HIS A 248 18.87 -9.97 4.83
CA HIS A 248 19.28 -9.50 6.16
C HIS A 248 18.50 -10.16 7.31
N THR A 249 17.26 -10.55 7.05
CA THR A 249 16.44 -11.26 8.05
C THR A 249 16.90 -12.70 8.26
N GLU A 250 17.42 -13.36 7.22
CA GLU A 250 17.94 -14.74 7.32
C GLU A 250 19.24 -14.80 8.11
N LEU A 251 20.14 -13.83 7.92
CA LEU A 251 21.39 -13.73 8.68
C LEU A 251 21.15 -13.54 10.18
N ASN A 252 20.18 -12.69 10.58
CA ASN A 252 19.82 -12.51 11.98
C ASN A 252 19.18 -13.76 12.60
N ALA A 253 18.35 -14.50 11.84
CA ALA A 253 17.78 -15.75 12.31
C ALA A 253 18.86 -16.83 12.52
N TYR A 254 19.86 -16.92 11.63
CA TYR A 254 20.99 -17.83 11.80
C TYR A 254 21.89 -17.44 12.97
N GLN A 255 22.14 -16.14 13.20
CA GLN A 255 22.92 -15.68 14.35
C GLN A 255 22.24 -16.01 15.69
N VAL A 256 20.94 -15.73 15.83
CA VAL A 256 20.16 -16.10 17.02
C VAL A 256 20.12 -17.63 17.22
N SER A 257 20.04 -18.40 16.14
CA SER A 257 20.09 -19.88 16.22
C SER A 257 21.45 -20.36 16.71
N SER A 258 22.54 -19.78 16.21
CA SER A 258 23.91 -20.14 16.61
C SER A 258 24.23 -19.74 18.05
N GLU A 259 23.71 -18.60 18.53
CA GLU A 259 23.89 -18.16 19.92
C GLU A 259 23.10 -19.03 20.91
N MET A 260 21.91 -19.52 20.51
CA MET A 260 21.12 -20.45 21.32
C MET A 260 21.73 -21.87 21.37
N GLU A 261 22.44 -22.30 20.32
CA GLU A 261 23.21 -23.55 20.33
C GLU A 261 24.46 -23.44 21.22
N ASP A 262 25.13 -22.27 21.24
CA ASP A 262 26.35 -22.05 22.05
C ASP A 262 26.04 -21.78 23.54
N ALA A 263 24.83 -21.33 23.87
CA ALA A 263 24.33 -21.21 25.25
C ALA A 263 23.90 -22.56 25.88
N GLY A 264 23.94 -23.64 25.11
CA GLY A 264 23.43 -24.96 25.46
C GLY A 264 24.50 -26.00 25.79
N THR A 265 25.54 -25.69 26.57
CA THR A 265 26.33 -26.76 27.23
C THR A 265 26.91 -26.32 28.57
N PRO A 266 26.40 -26.80 29.73
CA PRO A 266 27.12 -26.68 30.98
C PRO A 266 28.29 -27.67 30.95
N ARG A 267 29.52 -27.16 30.85
CA ARG A 267 30.72 -27.94 31.20
C ARG A 267 30.62 -28.33 32.68
N SER A 268 30.30 -29.58 32.97
CA SER A 268 30.48 -30.13 34.32
C SER A 268 31.97 -30.27 34.58
N THR A 269 32.58 -29.30 35.27
CA THR A 269 33.85 -29.51 35.95
C THR A 269 33.61 -30.39 37.17
N ILE A 270 33.87 -31.68 37.03
CA ILE A 270 34.04 -32.58 38.18
C ILE A 270 35.37 -32.21 38.82
N SER A 271 35.31 -31.54 39.97
CA SER A 271 36.45 -31.36 40.86
C SER A 271 36.50 -32.55 41.80
N THR A 272 37.46 -33.45 41.59
CA THR A 272 37.76 -34.55 42.52
C THR A 272 38.97 -34.15 43.34
N THR A 273 38.74 -33.52 44.50
CA THR A 273 39.76 -33.40 45.54
C THR A 273 39.81 -34.70 46.33
N ALA A 274 40.93 -35.40 46.21
CA ALA A 274 41.32 -36.49 47.10
C ALA A 274 41.61 -35.95 48.50
N SER A 275 41.01 -36.54 49.53
CA SER A 275 41.44 -36.39 50.92
C SER A 275 41.83 -37.77 51.46
N TYR A 276 43.14 -37.96 51.64
CA TYR A 276 43.69 -38.91 52.58
C TYR A 276 43.49 -38.39 54.01
N ALA A 277 43.04 -39.25 54.92
CA ALA A 277 43.31 -39.14 56.35
C ALA A 277 43.25 -40.55 56.97
N GLU A 278 44.41 -41.03 57.39
CA GLU A 278 44.60 -42.12 58.34
C GLU A 278 44.33 -41.63 59.78
N ASP A 279 44.24 -42.60 60.71
CA ASP A 279 44.33 -42.51 62.18
C ASP A 279 43.03 -42.22 62.98
N PHE A 280 42.26 -43.26 63.31
CA PHE A 280 42.29 -43.99 64.61
C PHE A 280 41.20 -45.08 64.67
#